data_AF-A0A1V2NFX2-F1
#
_entry.id   AF-A0A1V2NFX2-F1
#
_cell.length_a   1.000
_cell.length_b   1.000
_cell.length_c   1.000
_cell.angle_alpha   90.00
_cell.angle_beta   90.00
_cell.angle_gamma   90.00
#
_symmetry.space_group_name_H-M   'P 1'
#
loop_
_entity.id
_entity.type
_entity.pdbx_description
1 polymer ?
#
loop_
_entity_poly.entity_id
_entity_poly.type
_entity_poly.pdbx_seq_one_letter_code
_entity_poly.pdbx_strand_id
1 'polypeptide(L)'
;MPSSLGRPRTISPDAVSLVALRLFDEKGFDAVSMDDVAREADVSRRSLFRLFPSKPSLVWGGLDEFVARFRAALETDDDGDAVRALQSAYVVASAFPDEQIEVTRRRLRVIRATPALDLRADPRLTAVTDETRRFLVSRDPEADELAAVVRAHALAAVASAALTWWAEHDDGRPEDVLARAFGVSGAV
;
A
#
# COMPACT_ATOMS: atom_id res chain seq x y z
N MET A 1 15.46 -11.69 46.60
CA MET A 1 14.80 -10.75 45.67
C MET A 1 15.28 -11.04 44.26
N PRO A 2 14.52 -11.72 43.38
CA PRO A 2 14.89 -11.77 41.97
C PRO A 2 14.37 -10.51 41.26
N SER A 3 15.29 -9.77 40.67
CA SER A 3 15.05 -8.57 39.86
C SER A 3 14.14 -8.88 38.67
N SER A 4 13.10 -8.07 38.47
CA SER A 4 12.31 -8.05 37.23
C SER A 4 13.15 -7.46 36.11
N LEU A 5 13.88 -8.29 35.36
CA LEU A 5 14.44 -7.90 34.08
C LEU A 5 13.26 -7.71 33.11
N GLY A 6 12.87 -6.45 32.90
CA GLY A 6 11.84 -6.07 31.94
C GLY A 6 12.14 -6.69 30.58
N ARG A 7 11.14 -7.31 29.97
CA ARG A 7 11.21 -7.87 28.61
C ARG A 7 11.85 -6.82 27.68
N PRO A 8 12.87 -7.17 26.88
CA PRO A 8 13.44 -6.23 25.93
C PRO A 8 12.31 -5.59 25.12
N ARG A 9 12.26 -4.24 25.09
CA ARG A 9 11.26 -3.52 24.29
C ARG A 9 11.51 -3.88 22.82
N THR A 10 10.70 -4.79 22.28
CA THR A 10 10.78 -5.14 20.87
C THR A 10 10.34 -3.91 20.07
N ILE A 11 11.22 -3.41 19.21
CA ILE A 11 10.91 -2.28 18.33
C ILE A 11 9.90 -2.78 17.29
N SER A 12 8.69 -2.25 17.31
CA SER A 12 7.68 -2.53 16.29
C SER A 12 7.96 -1.66 15.05
N PRO A 13 8.24 -2.27 13.88
CA PRO A 13 8.43 -1.51 12.64
C PRO A 13 7.23 -0.62 12.30
N ASP A 14 6.01 -1.12 12.50
CA ASP A 14 4.79 -0.36 12.19
C ASP A 14 4.61 0.86 13.10
N ALA A 15 4.95 0.72 14.39
CA ALA A 15 4.91 1.85 15.32
C ALA A 15 5.91 2.95 14.91
N VAL A 16 7.12 2.55 14.48
CA VAL A 16 8.15 3.47 13.97
C VAL A 16 7.70 4.13 12.66
N SER A 17 7.14 3.36 11.73
CA SER A 17 6.59 3.90 10.48
C SER A 17 5.46 4.88 10.74
N LEU A 18 4.55 4.60 11.67
CA LEU A 18 3.48 5.52 12.01
C LEU A 18 4.00 6.84 12.59
N VAL A 19 5.02 6.80 13.45
CA VAL A 19 5.70 8.01 13.95
C VAL A 19 6.31 8.80 12.78
N ALA A 20 7.04 8.12 11.90
CA ALA A 20 7.67 8.77 10.75
C ALA A 20 6.63 9.41 9.81
N LEU A 21 5.55 8.69 9.50
CA LEU A 21 4.49 9.15 8.63
C LEU A 21 3.74 10.35 9.21
N ARG A 22 3.52 10.40 10.53
CA ARG A 22 2.99 11.62 11.19
C ARG A 22 3.92 12.81 10.99
N LEU A 23 5.22 12.63 11.24
CA LEU A 23 6.20 13.69 11.03
C LEU A 23 6.23 14.17 9.58
N PHE A 24 6.19 13.26 8.61
CA PHE A 24 6.19 13.60 7.18
C PHE A 24 4.91 14.31 6.75
N ASP A 25 3.75 13.90 7.27
CA ASP A 25 2.45 14.54 6.99
C ASP A 25 2.38 15.96 7.60
N GLU A 26 2.92 16.15 8.82
CA GLU A 26 2.89 17.43 9.54
C GLU A 26 3.94 18.44 9.06
N LYS A 27 5.17 17.97 8.79
CA LYS A 27 6.33 18.84 8.53
C LYS A 27 6.82 18.79 7.08
N GLY A 28 6.25 17.90 6.27
CA GLY A 28 6.70 17.59 4.92
C GLY A 28 7.82 16.56 4.91
N PHE A 29 7.79 15.67 3.89
CA PHE A 29 8.77 14.60 3.76
C PHE A 29 10.20 15.15 3.81
N ASP A 30 10.58 16.08 2.93
CA ASP A 30 11.96 16.57 2.80
C ASP A 30 12.53 17.24 4.08
N ALA A 31 11.69 17.87 4.88
CA ALA A 31 12.11 18.60 6.09
C ALA A 31 12.47 17.69 7.28
N VAL A 32 12.04 16.42 7.27
CA VAL A 32 12.25 15.49 8.39
C VAL A 32 13.46 14.59 8.14
N SER A 33 14.41 14.54 9.08
CA SER A 33 15.56 13.64 8.97
C SER A 33 15.29 12.25 9.57
N MET A 34 16.13 11.27 9.23
CA MET A 34 16.11 9.96 9.92
C MET A 34 16.43 10.11 11.42
N ASP A 35 17.17 11.14 11.82
CA ASP A 35 17.47 11.40 13.24
C ASP A 35 16.25 11.94 13.98
N ASP A 36 15.43 12.78 13.32
CA ASP A 36 14.17 13.24 13.87
C ASP A 36 13.22 12.07 14.12
N VAL A 37 13.12 11.15 13.17
CA VAL A 37 12.33 9.92 13.31
C VAL A 37 12.86 9.05 14.45
N ALA A 38 14.17 8.83 14.52
CA ALA A 38 14.77 8.01 15.59
C ALA A 38 14.47 8.59 16.97
N ARG A 39 14.61 9.90 17.12
CA ARG A 39 14.32 10.64 18.35
C ARG A 39 12.85 10.54 18.73
N GLU A 40 11.94 10.81 17.79
CA GLU A 40 10.50 10.81 18.05
C GLU A 40 9.96 9.39 18.34
N ALA A 41 10.51 8.37 17.69
CA ALA A 41 10.10 6.99 17.88
C ALA A 41 10.76 6.31 19.08
N ASP A 42 11.61 7.01 19.84
CA ASP A 42 12.38 6.48 20.98
C ASP A 42 13.22 5.24 20.60
N VAL A 43 13.91 5.29 19.45
CA VAL A 43 14.78 4.21 18.97
C VAL A 43 16.17 4.74 18.64
N SER A 44 17.18 3.89 18.78
CA SER A 44 18.53 4.26 18.34
C SER A 44 18.61 4.36 16.83
N ARG A 45 19.40 5.33 16.32
CA ARG A 45 19.69 5.48 14.88
C ARG A 45 20.12 4.16 14.23
N ARG A 46 21.01 3.40 14.89
CA ARG A 46 21.44 2.07 14.43
C ARG A 46 20.27 1.09 14.25
N SER A 47 19.31 1.11 15.17
CA SER A 47 18.14 0.23 15.07
C SER A 47 17.18 0.70 13.99
N LEU A 48 16.98 2.01 13.84
CA LEU A 48 16.17 2.58 12.77
C LEU A 48 16.71 2.17 11.40
N PHE A 49 18.00 2.40 11.11
CA PHE A 49 18.60 2.04 9.83
C PHE A 49 18.66 0.52 9.57
N ARG A 50 18.66 -0.30 10.62
CA ARG A 50 18.55 -1.75 10.48
C ARG A 50 17.18 -2.19 9.98
N LEU A 51 16.12 -1.51 10.43
CA LEU A 51 14.75 -1.78 10.01
C LEU A 51 14.40 -1.09 8.69
N PHE A 52 14.92 0.12 8.51
CA PHE A 52 14.60 1.03 7.42
C PHE A 52 15.90 1.60 6.83
N PRO A 53 16.47 0.95 5.80
CA PRO A 53 17.79 1.33 5.26
C PRO A 53 17.80 2.74 4.64
N SER A 54 16.62 3.28 4.31
CA SER A 54 16.48 4.61 3.73
C SER A 54 15.22 5.33 4.24
N LYS A 55 15.18 6.66 4.11
CA LYS A 55 13.98 7.44 4.47
C LYS A 55 12.74 7.04 3.65
N PRO A 56 12.82 6.79 2.32
CA PRO A 56 11.70 6.22 1.56
C PRO A 56 11.20 4.88 2.11
N SER A 57 12.08 4.02 2.65
CA SER A 57 11.64 2.72 3.19
C SER A 57 10.69 2.84 4.40
N LEU A 58 10.67 3.97 5.11
CA LEU A 58 9.68 4.25 6.16
C LEU A 58 8.26 4.44 5.60
N VAL A 59 8.17 4.87 4.34
CA VAL A 59 6.92 5.12 3.64
C VAL A 59 6.42 3.84 2.97
N TRP A 60 7.31 3.06 2.34
CA TRP A 60 6.92 1.87 1.56
C TRP A 60 6.53 0.63 2.38
N GLY A 61 6.50 0.71 3.71
CA GLY A 61 5.93 -0.36 4.55
C GLY A 61 4.51 -0.74 4.11
N GLY A 62 4.05 -1.96 4.37
CA GLY A 62 2.69 -2.42 4.06
C GLY A 62 2.37 -2.67 2.58
N LEU A 63 3.15 -2.13 1.63
CA LEU A 63 2.96 -2.40 0.20
C LEU A 63 3.23 -3.87 -0.14
N ASP A 64 4.25 -4.48 0.47
CA ASP A 64 4.49 -5.93 0.32
C ASP A 64 3.29 -6.77 0.78
N GLU A 65 2.63 -6.34 1.85
CA GLU A 65 1.45 -7.03 2.39
C GLU A 65 0.23 -6.83 1.49
N PHE A 66 0.06 -5.65 0.90
CA PHE A 66 -0.94 -5.41 -0.14
C PHE A 66 -0.73 -6.36 -1.33
N VAL A 67 0.50 -6.46 -1.87
CA VAL A 67 0.82 -7.38 -2.96
C VAL A 67 0.54 -8.83 -2.57
N ALA A 68 0.92 -9.24 -1.36
CA ALA A 68 0.68 -10.59 -0.88
C ALA A 68 -0.83 -10.92 -0.79
N ARG A 69 -1.65 -10.01 -0.24
CA ARG A 69 -3.11 -10.18 -0.18
C ARG A 69 -3.75 -10.20 -1.56
N PHE A 70 -3.30 -9.35 -2.48
CA PHE A 70 -3.77 -9.32 -3.86
C PHE A 70 -3.56 -10.67 -4.55
N ARG A 71 -2.36 -11.24 -4.42
CA ARG A 71 -2.04 -12.57 -4.96
C ARG A 71 -2.91 -13.66 -4.35
N ALA A 72 -2.99 -13.69 -3.03
CA ALA A 72 -3.79 -14.68 -2.32
C ALA A 72 -5.27 -14.63 -2.75
N ALA A 73 -5.82 -13.43 -2.95
CA ALA A 73 -7.19 -13.27 -3.43
C ALA A 73 -7.38 -13.87 -4.83
N LEU A 74 -6.45 -13.64 -5.76
CA LEU A 74 -6.51 -14.22 -7.11
C LEU A 74 -6.35 -15.74 -7.15
N GLU A 75 -5.58 -16.32 -6.22
CA GLU A 75 -5.42 -17.77 -6.10
C GLU A 75 -6.71 -18.46 -5.63
N THR A 76 -7.53 -17.76 -4.84
CA THR A 76 -8.78 -18.29 -4.27
C THR A 76 -10.02 -18.00 -5.12
N ASP A 77 -9.89 -17.20 -6.18
CA ASP A 77 -11.02 -16.74 -6.98
C ASP A 77 -11.48 -17.79 -8.02
N ASP A 78 -12.78 -18.08 -8.00
CA ASP A 78 -13.48 -18.98 -8.91
C ASP A 78 -14.44 -18.26 -9.87
N ASP A 79 -14.38 -16.92 -9.97
CA ASP A 79 -15.22 -16.16 -10.88
C ASP A 79 -14.84 -16.48 -12.34
N GLY A 80 -15.84 -16.74 -13.18
CA GLY A 80 -15.64 -16.95 -14.62
C GLY A 80 -15.19 -15.69 -15.37
N ASP A 81 -15.34 -14.51 -14.75
CA ASP A 81 -14.97 -13.21 -15.30
C ASP A 81 -13.67 -12.69 -14.66
N ALA A 82 -12.61 -12.66 -15.46
CA ALA A 82 -11.27 -12.24 -15.02
C ALA A 82 -11.22 -10.80 -14.51
N VAL A 83 -12.05 -9.90 -15.06
CA VAL A 83 -12.08 -8.50 -14.65
C VAL A 83 -12.69 -8.38 -13.26
N ARG A 84 -13.82 -9.07 -13.01
CA ARG A 84 -14.47 -9.07 -11.69
C ARG A 84 -13.58 -9.71 -10.62
N ALA A 85 -12.89 -10.79 -10.95
CA ALA A 85 -11.87 -11.40 -10.09
C ALA A 85 -10.78 -10.40 -9.68
N LEU A 86 -10.25 -9.63 -10.64
CA LEU A 86 -9.24 -8.62 -10.36
C LEU A 86 -9.77 -7.46 -9.52
N GLN A 87 -10.97 -6.95 -9.83
CA GLN A 87 -11.62 -5.91 -9.02
C GLN A 87 -11.80 -6.38 -7.57
N SER A 88 -12.28 -7.61 -7.37
CA SER A 88 -12.41 -8.24 -6.06
C SER A 88 -11.05 -8.35 -5.34
N ALA A 89 -10.00 -8.79 -6.04
CA ALA A 89 -8.66 -8.89 -5.48
C ALA A 89 -8.10 -7.54 -5.03
N TYR A 90 -8.31 -6.47 -5.80
CA TYR A 90 -7.96 -5.10 -5.39
C TYR A 90 -8.70 -4.65 -4.13
N VAL A 91 -10.00 -4.95 -4.02
CA VAL A 91 -10.84 -4.66 -2.84
C VAL A 91 -10.34 -5.41 -1.62
N VAL A 92 -10.14 -6.72 -1.72
CA VAL A 92 -9.62 -7.58 -0.64
C VAL A 92 -8.23 -7.14 -0.20
N ALA A 93 -7.34 -6.84 -1.13
CA ALA A 93 -5.99 -6.37 -0.83
C ALA A 93 -5.97 -5.04 -0.07
N SER A 94 -7.02 -4.22 -0.25
CA SER A 94 -7.19 -2.93 0.43
C SER A 94 -7.88 -3.04 1.79
N ALA A 95 -8.33 -4.22 2.21
CA ALA A 95 -8.98 -4.44 3.50
C ALA A 95 -7.94 -4.56 4.64
N PHE A 96 -7.35 -3.43 5.04
CA PHE A 96 -6.34 -3.38 6.10
C PHE A 96 -6.96 -3.56 7.50
N PRO A 97 -6.26 -4.16 8.47
CA PRO A 97 -6.68 -4.15 9.87
C PRO A 97 -6.92 -2.71 10.38
N ASP A 98 -7.84 -2.55 11.34
CA ASP A 98 -8.24 -1.22 11.85
C ASP A 98 -7.04 -0.42 12.39
N GLU A 99 -6.11 -1.08 13.08
CA GLU A 99 -4.89 -0.46 13.60
C GLU A 99 -3.95 0.07 12.51
N GLN A 100 -4.08 -0.43 11.27
CA GLN A 100 -3.25 -0.01 10.13
C GLN A 100 -3.90 1.08 9.27
N ILE A 101 -5.20 1.35 9.42
CA ILE A 101 -5.92 2.31 8.57
C ILE A 101 -5.28 3.70 8.60
N GLU A 102 -5.04 4.21 9.79
CA GLU A 102 -4.42 5.52 9.97
C GLU A 102 -2.98 5.59 9.46
N VAL A 103 -2.26 4.45 9.52
CA VAL A 103 -0.90 4.33 8.98
C VAL A 103 -0.95 4.42 7.46
N THR A 104 -1.81 3.62 6.82
CA THR A 104 -1.96 3.57 5.37
C THR A 104 -2.48 4.89 4.80
N ARG A 105 -3.41 5.54 5.49
CA ARG A 105 -3.93 6.86 5.09
C ARG A 105 -2.84 7.91 5.03
N ARG A 106 -2.06 8.07 6.11
CA ARG A 106 -0.93 9.02 6.13
C ARG A 106 0.13 8.67 5.11
N ARG A 107 0.43 7.38 4.93
CA ARG A 107 1.34 6.89 3.89
C ARG A 107 0.93 7.39 2.51
N LEU A 108 -0.33 7.21 2.11
CA LEU A 108 -0.81 7.65 0.81
C LEU A 108 -0.77 9.18 0.65
N ARG A 109 -1.08 9.95 1.71
CA ARG A 109 -0.92 11.42 1.71
C ARG A 109 0.51 11.85 1.48
N VAL A 110 1.45 11.27 2.24
CA VAL A 110 2.89 11.58 2.14
C VAL A 110 3.41 11.29 0.74
N ILE A 111 3.02 10.14 0.17
CA ILE A 111 3.46 9.79 -1.19
C ILE A 111 2.89 10.79 -2.21
N ARG A 112 1.59 11.09 -2.15
CA ARG A 112 0.95 12.04 -3.07
C ARG A 112 1.61 13.42 -3.00
N ALA A 113 1.95 13.87 -1.80
CA ALA A 113 2.58 15.18 -1.57
C ALA A 113 4.06 15.22 -1.99
N THR A 114 4.70 14.08 -2.25
CA THR A 114 6.15 13.98 -2.47
C THR A 114 6.44 13.38 -3.85
N PRO A 115 6.73 14.20 -4.88
CA PRO A 115 6.98 13.71 -6.25
C PRO A 115 8.09 12.66 -6.35
N ALA A 116 9.12 12.74 -5.49
CA ALA A 116 10.21 11.78 -5.44
C ALA A 116 9.80 10.38 -4.94
N LEU A 117 8.60 10.24 -4.38
CA LEU A 117 8.02 8.99 -3.90
C LEU A 117 6.94 8.45 -4.84
N ASP A 118 6.88 8.86 -6.12
CA ASP A 118 5.81 8.46 -7.03
C ASP A 118 5.44 6.96 -6.91
N LEU A 119 4.21 6.68 -6.44
CA LEU A 119 3.62 5.34 -6.31
C LEU A 119 3.78 4.52 -7.59
N ARG A 120 3.61 5.15 -8.75
CA ARG A 120 3.65 4.45 -10.04
C ARG A 120 5.07 4.05 -10.46
N ALA A 121 6.08 4.66 -9.87
CA ALA A 121 7.48 4.31 -10.11
C ALA A 121 7.97 3.23 -9.14
N ASP A 122 7.21 2.87 -8.09
CA ASP A 122 7.61 1.82 -7.16
C ASP A 122 7.51 0.43 -7.83
N PRO A 123 8.60 -0.38 -7.83
CA PRO A 123 8.61 -1.68 -8.48
C PRO A 123 7.51 -2.65 -8.02
N ARG A 124 7.00 -2.50 -6.79
CA ARG A 124 5.96 -3.38 -6.25
C ARG A 124 4.60 -3.11 -6.91
N LEU A 125 4.26 -1.85 -7.19
CA LEU A 125 3.01 -1.51 -7.88
C LEU A 125 3.09 -1.81 -9.38
N THR A 126 4.27 -1.66 -9.98
CA THR A 126 4.54 -2.18 -11.32
C THR A 126 4.32 -3.69 -11.36
N ALA A 127 4.80 -4.43 -10.36
CA ALA A 127 4.62 -5.87 -10.28
C ALA A 127 3.13 -6.30 -10.16
N VAL A 128 2.30 -5.55 -9.42
CA VAL A 128 0.85 -5.78 -9.35
C VAL A 128 0.18 -5.56 -10.70
N THR A 129 0.59 -4.52 -11.43
CA THR A 129 0.06 -4.24 -12.78
C THR A 129 0.45 -5.36 -13.75
N ASP A 130 1.71 -5.82 -13.70
CA ASP A 130 2.17 -6.95 -14.51
C ASP A 130 1.46 -8.26 -14.17
N GLU A 131 1.12 -8.45 -12.90
CA GLU A 131 0.37 -9.60 -12.42
C GLU A 131 -1.08 -9.56 -12.87
N THR A 132 -1.71 -8.39 -12.81
CA THR A 132 -3.04 -8.12 -13.36
C THR A 132 -3.07 -8.49 -14.85
N ARG A 133 -2.08 -8.04 -15.63
CA ARG A 133 -1.95 -8.39 -17.05
C ARG A 133 -1.78 -9.90 -17.26
N ARG A 134 -0.89 -10.54 -16.50
CA ARG A 134 -0.66 -12.00 -16.58
C ARG A 134 -1.92 -12.78 -16.26
N PHE A 135 -2.70 -12.36 -15.27
CA PHE A 135 -3.95 -13.00 -14.90
C PHE A 135 -4.99 -12.90 -16.02
N LEU A 136 -5.17 -11.72 -16.63
CA LEU A 136 -6.06 -11.54 -17.78
C LEU A 136 -5.71 -12.50 -18.93
N VAL A 137 -4.44 -12.55 -19.33
CA VAL A 137 -3.98 -13.46 -20.41
C VAL A 137 -4.14 -14.93 -20.02
N SER A 138 -3.98 -15.29 -18.75
CA SER A 138 -4.15 -16.68 -18.31
C SER A 138 -5.60 -17.18 -18.40
N ARG A 139 -6.57 -16.26 -18.24
CA ARG A 139 -8.00 -16.57 -18.31
C ARG A 139 -8.55 -16.52 -19.74
N ASP A 140 -7.90 -15.77 -20.64
CA ASP A 140 -8.19 -15.73 -22.07
C ASP A 140 -6.89 -15.64 -22.89
N PRO A 141 -6.27 -16.79 -23.23
CA PRO A 141 -5.02 -16.81 -23.99
C PRO A 141 -5.13 -16.28 -25.43
N GLU A 142 -6.35 -16.19 -25.96
CA GLU A 142 -6.63 -15.65 -27.30
C GLU A 142 -6.93 -14.14 -27.27
N ALA A 143 -7.00 -13.53 -26.08
CA ALA A 143 -7.23 -12.11 -25.91
C ALA A 143 -6.14 -11.28 -26.58
N ASP A 144 -6.55 -10.15 -27.16
CA ASP A 144 -5.65 -9.14 -27.68
C ASP A 144 -4.70 -8.61 -26.58
N GLU A 145 -3.39 -8.66 -26.85
CA GLU A 145 -2.37 -8.27 -25.87
C GLU A 145 -2.50 -6.80 -25.47
N LEU A 146 -2.81 -5.92 -26.43
CA LEU A 146 -3.03 -4.51 -26.16
C LEU A 146 -4.22 -4.31 -25.23
N ALA A 147 -5.33 -5.02 -25.45
CA ALA A 147 -6.49 -4.99 -24.55
C ALA A 147 -6.12 -5.43 -23.12
N ALA A 148 -5.33 -6.50 -22.95
CA ALA A 148 -4.88 -6.95 -21.63
C ALA A 148 -3.99 -5.91 -20.93
N VAL A 149 -3.06 -5.30 -21.66
CA VAL A 149 -2.20 -4.21 -21.14
C VAL A 149 -3.04 -3.02 -20.72
N VAL A 150 -3.92 -2.53 -21.59
CA VAL A 150 -4.78 -1.36 -21.32
C VAL A 150 -5.67 -1.60 -20.11
N ARG A 151 -6.32 -2.77 -20.02
CA ARG A 151 -7.16 -3.13 -18.87
C ARG A 151 -6.36 -3.19 -17.58
N ALA A 152 -5.19 -3.82 -17.58
CA ALA A 152 -4.36 -3.91 -16.39
C ALA A 152 -3.96 -2.53 -15.84
N HIS A 153 -3.52 -1.63 -16.73
CA HIS A 153 -3.20 -0.26 -16.35
C HIS A 153 -4.42 0.54 -15.91
N ALA A 154 -5.57 0.35 -16.55
CA ALA A 154 -6.80 1.04 -16.19
C ALA A 154 -7.32 0.60 -14.81
N LEU A 155 -7.29 -0.69 -14.48
CA LEU A 155 -7.63 -1.21 -13.14
C LEU A 155 -6.70 -0.63 -12.07
N ALA A 156 -5.38 -0.65 -12.32
CA ALA A 156 -4.40 -0.07 -11.42
C ALA A 156 -4.62 1.46 -11.22
N ALA A 157 -5.01 2.17 -12.29
CA ALA A 157 -5.31 3.59 -12.22
C ALA A 157 -6.57 3.89 -11.41
N VAL A 158 -7.65 3.10 -11.57
CA VAL A 158 -8.86 3.21 -10.75
C VAL A 158 -8.53 2.98 -9.29
N ALA A 159 -7.78 1.92 -8.96
CA ALA A 159 -7.39 1.62 -7.59
C ALA A 159 -6.54 2.73 -6.96
N SER A 160 -5.53 3.21 -7.70
CA SER A 160 -4.68 4.33 -7.27
C SER A 160 -5.49 5.60 -7.02
N ALA A 161 -6.43 5.95 -7.93
CA ALA A 161 -7.26 7.13 -7.79
C ALA A 161 -8.20 7.03 -6.58
N ALA A 162 -8.85 5.88 -6.39
CA ALA A 162 -9.77 5.63 -5.27
C ALA A 162 -9.07 5.72 -3.91
N LEU A 163 -7.91 5.06 -3.76
CA LEU A 163 -7.15 5.05 -2.52
C LEU A 163 -6.56 6.43 -2.20
N THR A 164 -6.12 7.17 -3.22
CA THR A 164 -5.65 8.55 -3.05
C THR A 164 -6.80 9.45 -2.58
N TRP A 165 -7.97 9.33 -3.20
CA TRP A 165 -9.15 10.09 -2.80
C TRP A 165 -9.58 9.74 -1.37
N TRP A 166 -9.65 8.44 -1.03
CA TRP A 166 -9.98 7.97 0.33
C TRP A 166 -9.04 8.56 1.37
N ALA A 167 -7.74 8.60 1.06
CA ALA A 167 -6.74 9.11 1.99
C ALA A 167 -7.01 10.58 2.38
N GLU A 168 -7.65 11.36 1.50
CA GLU A 168 -7.91 12.78 1.71
C GLU A 168 -9.27 13.10 2.33
N HIS A 169 -10.25 12.19 2.22
CA HIS A 169 -11.66 12.50 2.50
C HIS A 169 -12.23 11.85 3.76
N ASP A 170 -11.45 11.08 4.51
CA ASP A 170 -11.88 10.35 5.73
C ASP A 170 -13.22 9.61 5.56
N ASP A 171 -13.44 9.06 4.36
CA ASP A 171 -14.69 8.38 3.97
C ASP A 171 -14.59 6.89 4.26
N GLY A 172 -14.87 6.50 5.50
CA GLY A 172 -15.00 5.10 5.92
C GLY A 172 -13.77 4.24 5.60
N ARG A 173 -14.03 3.03 5.11
CA ARG A 173 -13.02 2.00 4.83
C ARG A 173 -12.50 2.10 3.38
N PRO A 174 -11.20 1.88 3.13
CA PRO A 174 -10.62 1.99 1.80
C PRO A 174 -11.19 0.98 0.80
N GLU A 175 -11.50 -0.24 1.24
CA GLU A 175 -12.11 -1.28 0.40
C GLU A 175 -13.52 -0.87 -0.09
N ASP A 176 -14.30 -0.16 0.72
CA ASP A 176 -15.64 0.32 0.34
C ASP A 176 -15.55 1.41 -0.73
N VAL A 177 -14.63 2.36 -0.56
CA VAL A 177 -14.37 3.42 -1.56
C VAL A 177 -13.89 2.79 -2.86
N LEU A 178 -13.03 1.78 -2.78
CA LEU A 178 -12.50 1.09 -3.96
C LEU A 178 -13.57 0.28 -4.70
N ALA A 179 -14.43 -0.45 -3.97
CA ALA A 179 -15.57 -1.15 -4.56
C ALA A 179 -16.53 -0.16 -5.26
N ARG A 180 -16.81 0.99 -4.63
CA ARG A 180 -17.59 2.08 -5.24
C ARG A 180 -16.91 2.61 -6.51
N ALA A 181 -15.59 2.78 -6.48
CA ALA A 181 -14.82 3.30 -7.62
C ALA A 181 -14.91 2.37 -8.84
N PHE A 182 -14.76 1.06 -8.66
CA PHE A 182 -14.94 0.09 -9.75
C PHE A 182 -16.38 0.08 -10.29
N GLY A 183 -17.38 0.31 -9.43
CA GLY A 183 -18.77 0.42 -9.84
C GLY A 183 -19.08 1.64 -10.71
N VAL A 184 -18.41 2.78 -10.48
CA VAL A 184 -18.63 4.02 -11.27
C VAL A 184 -17.80 4.08 -12.55
N SER A 185 -16.66 3.36 -12.63
CA SER A 185 -15.77 3.41 -13.81
C SER A 185 -16.32 2.69 -15.04
N GLY A 186 -17.38 1.89 -14.91
CA GLY A 186 -18.05 1.22 -16.03
C GLY A 186 -17.12 0.29 -16.83
N ALA A 187 -16.98 -0.95 -16.38
CA ALA A 187 -16.44 -2.08 -17.14
C ALA A 187 -15.00 -1.94 -17.72
N VAL A 188 -14.10 -1.31 -16.98
CA VAL A 188 -12.70 -1.75 -17.00
C VAL A 188 -12.57 -3.03 -16.20
#